data_AF-A0A8I1SCX5-F1
#
_entry.id   AF-A0A8I1SCX5-F1
#
_cell.length_a   1.000
_cell.length_b   1.000
_cell.length_c   1.000
_cell.angle_alpha   90.00
_cell.angle_beta   90.00
_cell.angle_gamma   90.00
#
_symmetry.space_group_name_H-M   'P 1'
#
loop_
_entity.id
_entity.type
_entity.pdbx_description
1 polymer ?
#
loop_
_entity_poly.entity_id
_entity_poly.type
_entity_poly.pdbx_seq_one_letter_code
_entity_poly.pdbx_strand_id
1 'polypeptide(L)'
;MLDRDGKPVPDAVVVVYPSATTGAAPSLLQPSPTIEQERMRFVPAVTVVMPGSTVRFTNQDRWDHHVRGNPTGASATAAPAAASSNFELRLAGKADGKPANFADVKLDTPGVVLLGCHLHGSMRGHVFVTDSAWTLKTDSDGIARFASVPDGAAQVRVWHAEQLVDLPRKALNVVPGPVLDTVQLSVVPRVRRAPPAAPVGPGNTPGGPMGSYSLAPVSAHPAHQHPGS
;
A
#
# COMPACT_ATOMS: atom_id res chain seq x y z
N MET A 1 -2.24 -15.18 -10.92
CA MET A 1 -3.21 -14.24 -11.51
C MET A 1 -2.65 -13.76 -12.82
N LEU A 2 -3.41 -13.93 -13.89
CA LEU A 2 -2.99 -13.57 -15.23
C LEU A 2 -3.97 -12.56 -15.84
N ASP A 3 -3.48 -11.68 -16.70
CA ASP A 3 -4.26 -10.72 -17.48
C ASP A 3 -4.84 -11.41 -18.73
N ARG A 4 -5.65 -10.74 -19.55
CA ARG A 4 -6.26 -11.41 -20.74
C ARG A 4 -5.24 -11.89 -21.77
N ASP A 5 -4.00 -11.39 -21.74
CA ASP A 5 -2.92 -11.76 -22.63
C ASP A 5 -2.00 -12.85 -22.01
N GLY A 6 -2.35 -13.35 -20.81
CA GLY A 6 -1.60 -14.39 -20.10
C GLY A 6 -0.39 -13.88 -19.31
N LYS A 7 -0.27 -12.56 -19.09
CA LYS A 7 0.83 -11.97 -18.32
C LYS A 7 0.50 -11.89 -16.83
N PRO A 8 1.50 -11.95 -15.95
CA PRO A 8 1.31 -11.73 -14.51
C PRO A 8 0.59 -10.43 -14.16
N VAL A 9 -0.35 -10.51 -13.23
CA VAL A 9 -1.07 -9.33 -12.71
C VAL A 9 -0.65 -9.08 -11.26
N PRO A 10 0.16 -8.04 -10.98
CA PRO A 10 0.42 -7.59 -9.63
C PRO A 10 -0.76 -6.84 -9.03
N ASP A 11 -0.75 -6.68 -7.70
CA ASP A 11 -1.71 -5.88 -6.95
C ASP A 11 -3.19 -6.32 -7.04
N ALA A 12 -3.50 -7.45 -7.70
CA ALA A 12 -4.81 -8.10 -7.57
C ALA A 12 -5.00 -8.60 -6.14
N VAL A 13 -6.15 -8.28 -5.55
CA VAL A 13 -6.54 -8.73 -4.22
C VAL A 13 -7.25 -10.06 -4.35
N VAL A 14 -6.73 -11.07 -3.66
CA VAL A 14 -7.30 -12.42 -3.57
C VAL A 14 -7.84 -12.60 -2.15
N VAL A 15 -9.11 -12.97 -2.06
CA VAL A 15 -9.82 -13.19 -0.80
C VAL A 15 -10.31 -14.64 -0.77
N VAL A 16 -9.94 -15.38 0.26
CA VAL A 16 -10.39 -16.76 0.47
C VAL A 16 -11.44 -16.78 1.59
N TYR A 17 -12.52 -17.52 1.37
CA TYR A 17 -13.60 -17.76 2.33
C TYR A 17 -13.69 -19.25 2.65
N PRO A 18 -12.93 -19.74 3.63
CA PRO A 18 -13.08 -21.10 4.12
C PRO A 18 -14.47 -21.29 4.74
N SER A 19 -15.10 -22.44 4.49
CA SER A 19 -16.39 -22.77 5.14
C SER A 19 -16.20 -23.14 6.61
N ALA A 20 -15.03 -23.70 6.94
CA ALA A 20 -14.63 -23.97 8.31
C ALA A 20 -14.00 -22.72 8.92
N THR A 21 -14.47 -22.30 10.09
CA THR A 21 -13.89 -21.21 10.89
C THR A 21 -12.86 -21.72 11.91
N THR A 22 -12.47 -22.99 11.82
CA THR A 22 -11.50 -23.60 12.74
C THR A 22 -10.10 -23.10 12.42
N GLY A 23 -9.57 -22.24 13.28
CA GLY A 23 -8.22 -21.69 13.18
C GLY A 23 -8.21 -20.18 13.39
N ALA A 24 -7.20 -19.66 14.10
CA ALA A 24 -6.95 -18.23 14.12
C ALA A 24 -6.46 -17.83 12.73
N ALA A 25 -7.20 -16.97 12.05
CA ALA A 25 -6.74 -16.47 10.78
C ALA A 25 -5.43 -15.69 11.00
N PRO A 26 -4.38 -15.95 10.19
CA PRO A 26 -3.14 -15.21 10.34
C PRO A 26 -3.44 -13.73 10.02
N SER A 27 -3.19 -12.83 10.98
CA SER A 27 -3.29 -11.39 10.73
C SER A 27 -2.11 -10.98 9.85
N LEU A 28 -2.23 -11.19 8.55
CA LEU A 28 -1.19 -10.87 7.55
C LEU A 28 -1.19 -9.37 7.17
N LEU A 29 -2.23 -8.63 7.59
CA LEU A 29 -2.41 -7.23 7.25
C LEU A 29 -1.96 -6.32 8.39
N GLN A 30 -1.34 -5.20 8.05
CA GLN A 30 -0.92 -4.20 9.01
C GLN A 30 -2.14 -3.47 9.60
N PRO A 31 -2.22 -3.27 10.94
CA PRO A 31 -3.33 -2.56 11.56
C PRO A 31 -3.46 -1.11 11.09
N SER A 32 -2.32 -0.45 10.84
CA SER A 32 -2.24 0.97 10.50
C SER A 32 -1.28 1.24 9.34
N PRO A 33 -1.64 0.92 8.10
CA PRO A 33 -0.77 1.16 6.95
C PRO A 33 -0.71 2.66 6.62
N THR A 34 0.40 3.06 5.98
CA THR A 34 0.57 4.42 5.46
C THR A 34 0.40 4.44 3.93
N ILE A 35 -0.30 5.46 3.42
CA ILE A 35 -0.42 5.79 2.01
C ILE A 35 0.18 7.17 1.78
N GLU A 36 1.28 7.23 1.05
CA GLU A 36 1.97 8.46 0.73
C GLU A 36 1.40 9.10 -0.53
N GLN A 37 1.29 10.42 -0.55
CA GLN A 37 1.20 11.20 -1.78
C GLN A 37 2.62 11.60 -2.18
N GLU A 38 3.15 10.93 -3.20
CA GLU A 38 4.51 11.13 -3.69
C GLU A 38 4.51 11.15 -5.22
N ARG A 39 5.17 12.14 -5.81
CA ARG A 39 5.25 12.38 -7.25
C ARG A 39 3.87 12.37 -7.91
N MET A 40 2.88 13.02 -7.27
CA MET A 40 1.48 13.05 -7.69
C MET A 40 0.87 11.65 -7.87
N ARG A 41 1.14 10.73 -6.93
CA ARG A 41 0.57 9.39 -6.87
C ARG A 41 0.28 8.98 -5.43
N PHE A 42 -0.64 8.05 -5.26
CA PHE A 42 -0.78 7.31 -4.00
C PHE A 42 0.18 6.13 -4.00
N VAL A 43 0.98 5.99 -2.93
CA VAL A 43 1.98 4.94 -2.75
C VAL A 43 1.76 4.26 -1.39
N PRO A 44 1.41 2.96 -1.34
CA PRO A 44 1.08 2.11 -2.48
C PRO A 44 -0.24 2.51 -3.16
N ALA A 45 -0.42 2.10 -4.42
CA ALA A 45 -1.63 2.39 -5.18
C ALA A 45 -2.85 1.54 -4.75
N VAL A 46 -2.61 0.39 -4.13
CA VAL A 46 -3.61 -0.50 -3.56
C VAL A 46 -3.15 -0.90 -2.16
N THR A 47 -3.96 -0.60 -1.17
CA THR A 47 -3.76 -0.98 0.23
C THR A 47 -4.88 -1.92 0.66
N VAL A 48 -4.56 -3.00 1.37
CA VAL A 48 -5.55 -3.92 1.93
C VAL A 48 -5.55 -3.77 3.45
N VAL A 49 -6.74 -3.65 4.04
CA VAL A 49 -6.91 -3.50 5.49
C VAL A 49 -8.06 -4.36 6.01
N MET A 50 -8.03 -4.65 7.31
CA MET A 50 -9.19 -5.19 8.02
C MET A 50 -10.13 -4.04 8.42
N PRO A 51 -11.43 -4.33 8.64
CA PRO A 51 -12.33 -3.38 9.28
C PRO A 51 -11.76 -2.98 10.66
N GLY A 52 -11.82 -1.70 11.01
CA GLY A 52 -11.22 -1.17 12.23
C GLY A 52 -9.87 -0.50 12.02
N SER A 53 -9.20 -0.75 10.89
CA SER A 53 -7.88 -0.19 10.61
C SER A 53 -7.89 1.32 10.44
N THR A 54 -6.82 1.97 10.90
CA THR A 54 -6.58 3.39 10.70
C THR A 54 -5.49 3.59 9.65
N VAL A 55 -5.87 4.08 8.47
CA VAL A 55 -4.94 4.38 7.39
C VAL A 55 -4.38 5.78 7.58
N ARG A 56 -3.06 5.91 7.59
CA ARG A 56 -2.37 7.19 7.62
C ARG A 56 -2.09 7.68 6.21
N PHE A 57 -2.51 8.90 5.88
CA PHE A 57 -2.13 9.58 4.65
C PHE A 57 -1.01 10.57 4.94
N THR A 58 0.08 10.54 4.17
CA THR A 58 1.20 11.49 4.30
C THR A 58 1.43 12.22 2.98
N ASN A 59 1.72 13.52 3.02
CA ASN A 59 2.10 14.26 1.82
C ASN A 59 3.63 14.40 1.74
N GLN A 60 4.27 13.68 0.82
CA GLN A 60 5.70 13.76 0.56
C GLN A 60 6.05 14.77 -0.55
N ASP A 61 5.06 15.23 -1.30
CA ASP A 61 5.23 16.24 -2.33
C ASP A 61 5.33 17.65 -1.73
N ARG A 62 6.01 18.56 -2.43
CA ARG A 62 6.09 19.99 -2.04
C ARG A 62 4.81 20.79 -2.32
N TRP A 63 3.81 20.19 -2.95
CA TRP A 63 2.53 20.82 -3.29
C TRP A 63 1.39 20.19 -2.49
N ASP A 64 0.33 20.96 -2.28
CA ASP A 64 -0.84 20.53 -1.52
C ASP A 64 -1.59 19.40 -2.23
N HIS A 65 -2.07 18.44 -1.45
CA HIS A 65 -3.02 17.44 -1.92
C HIS A 65 -4.34 17.59 -1.19
N HIS A 66 -5.43 17.34 -1.92
CA HIS A 66 -6.76 17.23 -1.35
C HIS A 66 -7.28 15.83 -1.66
N VAL A 67 -6.99 14.90 -0.76
CA VAL A 67 -7.32 13.48 -0.89
C VAL A 67 -8.81 13.30 -0.64
N ARG A 68 -9.45 12.51 -1.48
CA ARG A 68 -10.85 12.10 -1.35
C ARG A 68 -10.95 10.59 -1.40
N GLY A 69 -11.72 10.01 -0.50
CA GLY A 69 -12.12 8.60 -0.54
C GLY A 69 -13.60 8.50 -0.84
N ASN A 70 -13.98 7.62 -1.77
CA ASN A 70 -15.38 7.33 -2.08
C ASN A 70 -15.60 5.81 -2.15
N PRO A 71 -16.65 5.25 -1.53
CA PRO A 71 -16.97 3.84 -1.66
C PRO A 71 -17.38 3.50 -3.11
N THR A 72 -17.02 2.31 -3.59
CA THR A 72 -17.28 1.84 -4.96
C THR A 72 -17.70 0.36 -5.01
N GLY A 73 -18.18 -0.09 -6.18
CA GLY A 73 -18.57 -1.49 -6.44
C GLY A 73 -19.85 -1.91 -5.70
N ALA A 74 -20.08 -3.22 -5.59
CA ALA A 74 -21.26 -3.76 -4.88
C ALA A 74 -21.34 -3.33 -3.39
N SER A 75 -20.21 -2.93 -2.79
CA SER A 75 -20.16 -2.36 -1.44
C SER A 75 -20.81 -0.96 -1.37
N ALA A 76 -20.77 -0.17 -2.46
CA ALA A 76 -21.43 1.14 -2.51
C ALA A 76 -22.97 1.04 -2.45
N THR A 77 -23.54 -0.13 -2.79
CA THR A 77 -24.99 -0.39 -2.74
C THR A 77 -25.46 -1.09 -1.47
N ALA A 78 -24.56 -1.66 -0.67
CA ALA A 78 -24.90 -2.51 0.47
C ALA A 78 -24.89 -1.81 1.84
N ALA A 79 -24.34 -0.60 1.93
CA ALA A 79 -24.38 0.24 3.12
C ALA A 79 -24.55 1.71 2.71
N PRO A 80 -25.42 2.51 3.36
CA PRO A 80 -25.39 3.96 3.17
C PRO A 80 -23.96 4.39 3.43
N ALA A 81 -23.29 4.99 2.43
CA ALA A 81 -21.87 5.33 2.43
C ALA A 81 -21.37 5.54 3.86
N ALA A 82 -20.77 4.50 4.46
CA ALA A 82 -20.37 4.59 5.84
C ALA A 82 -19.48 5.83 5.93
N ALA A 83 -19.77 6.76 6.85
CA ALA A 83 -19.10 8.07 6.87
C ALA A 83 -17.56 7.95 6.92
N SER A 84 -17.04 6.81 7.38
CA SER A 84 -15.63 6.44 7.36
C SER A 84 -15.04 6.19 5.97
N SER A 85 -15.84 5.74 5.01
CA SER A 85 -15.42 5.38 3.64
C SER A 85 -15.64 6.50 2.61
N ASN A 86 -16.37 7.56 2.98
CA ASN A 86 -16.55 8.77 2.19
C ASN A 86 -15.95 9.98 2.94
N PHE A 87 -14.77 10.43 2.54
CA PHE A 87 -14.02 11.46 3.27
C PHE A 87 -13.26 12.39 2.33
N GLU A 88 -12.93 13.58 2.81
CA GLU A 88 -12.01 14.51 2.16
C GLU A 88 -11.03 15.07 3.18
N LEU A 89 -9.75 15.22 2.81
CA LEU A 89 -8.71 15.79 3.67
C LEU A 89 -7.70 16.58 2.85
N ARG A 90 -7.30 17.76 3.35
CA ARG A 90 -6.25 18.58 2.75
C ARG A 90 -4.95 18.40 3.51
N LEU A 91 -3.88 18.07 2.79
CA LEU A 91 -2.53 17.95 3.32
C LEU A 91 -1.63 18.95 2.62
N ALA A 92 -1.10 19.90 3.38
CA ALA A 92 -0.17 20.89 2.85
C ALA A 92 1.11 20.21 2.32
N GLY A 93 1.70 20.82 1.29
CA GLY A 93 2.98 20.39 0.75
C GLY A 93 4.06 20.29 1.82
N LYS A 94 4.94 19.30 1.69
CA LYS A 94 6.09 19.11 2.58
C LYS A 94 7.11 20.22 2.39
N ALA A 95 7.45 20.89 3.48
CA ALA A 95 8.51 21.89 3.51
C ALA A 95 9.89 21.21 3.65
N ASP A 96 10.92 21.82 3.06
CA ASP A 96 12.29 21.32 3.15
C ASP A 96 12.77 21.25 4.60
N GLY A 97 13.40 20.14 4.96
CA GLY A 97 13.87 19.88 6.32
C GLY A 97 12.77 19.68 7.38
N LYS A 98 11.49 19.61 6.98
CA LYS A 98 10.36 19.34 7.89
C LYS A 98 9.75 17.94 7.64
N PRO A 99 9.14 17.33 8.67
CA PRO A 99 8.32 16.13 8.49
C PRO A 99 7.15 16.37 7.52
N ALA A 100 6.71 15.31 6.86
CA ALA A 100 5.50 15.36 6.03
C ALA A 100 4.25 15.63 6.88
N ASN A 101 3.31 16.40 6.33
CA ASN A 101 1.97 16.53 6.91
C ASN A 101 1.23 15.20 6.77
N PHE A 102 0.38 14.88 7.75
CA PHE A 102 -0.39 13.65 7.73
C PHE A 102 -1.80 13.82 8.29
N ALA A 103 -2.67 12.89 7.91
CA ALA A 103 -4.01 12.73 8.48
C ALA A 103 -4.36 11.23 8.55
N ASP A 104 -5.13 10.85 9.54
CA ASP A 104 -5.51 9.47 9.79
C ASP A 104 -7.00 9.28 9.50
N VAL A 105 -7.34 8.20 8.79
CA VAL A 105 -8.72 7.83 8.46
C VAL A 105 -8.98 6.40 8.92
N LYS A 106 -9.98 6.22 9.77
CA LYS A 106 -10.43 4.91 10.22
C LYS A 106 -11.40 4.31 9.19
N LEU A 107 -11.22 3.04 8.84
CA LEU A 107 -12.04 2.31 7.88
C LEU A 107 -12.67 1.08 8.53
N ASP A 108 -13.99 1.14 8.74
CA ASP A 108 -14.73 0.15 9.54
C ASP A 108 -15.66 -0.74 8.73
N THR A 109 -15.83 -0.48 7.43
CA THR A 109 -16.82 -1.16 6.60
C THR A 109 -16.14 -1.90 5.46
N PRO A 110 -16.34 -3.24 5.33
CA PRO A 110 -15.84 -3.99 4.20
C PRO A 110 -16.29 -3.42 2.86
N GLY A 111 -15.37 -3.32 1.91
CA GLY A 111 -15.62 -2.64 0.64
C GLY A 111 -14.36 -2.08 -0.01
N VAL A 112 -14.55 -1.48 -1.17
CA VAL A 112 -13.48 -0.78 -1.89
C VAL A 112 -13.70 0.72 -1.79
N VAL A 113 -12.71 1.43 -1.26
CA VAL A 113 -12.64 2.88 -1.25
C VAL A 113 -11.74 3.33 -2.39
N LEU A 114 -12.32 4.00 -3.39
CA LEU A 114 -11.58 4.67 -4.44
C LEU A 114 -10.98 5.96 -3.89
N LEU A 115 -9.67 6.10 -4.02
CA LEU A 115 -8.94 7.31 -3.68
C LEU A 115 -8.72 8.17 -4.91
N GLY A 116 -8.99 9.47 -4.78
CA GLY A 116 -8.67 10.50 -5.76
C GLY A 116 -8.07 11.73 -5.11
N CYS A 117 -7.49 12.63 -5.92
CA CYS A 117 -7.12 13.97 -5.47
C CYS A 117 -7.99 15.01 -6.19
N HIS A 118 -8.59 15.94 -5.44
CA HIS A 118 -9.37 17.02 -6.04
C HIS A 118 -8.48 17.99 -6.85
N LEU A 119 -7.24 18.22 -6.41
CA LEU A 119 -6.30 19.15 -7.06
C LEU A 119 -5.56 18.51 -8.24
N HIS A 120 -5.34 17.19 -8.20
CA HIS A 120 -4.52 16.46 -9.17
C HIS A 120 -5.30 15.27 -9.74
N GLY A 121 -6.09 15.51 -10.79
CA GLY A 121 -7.05 14.53 -11.31
C GLY A 121 -6.47 13.21 -11.83
N SER A 122 -5.14 13.13 -12.04
CA SER A 122 -4.44 11.89 -12.42
C SER A 122 -4.23 10.93 -11.23
N MET A 123 -4.28 11.43 -10.00
CA MET A 123 -4.05 10.63 -8.80
C MET A 123 -5.20 9.66 -8.57
N ARG A 124 -4.90 8.37 -8.59
CA ARG A 124 -5.85 7.29 -8.33
C ARG A 124 -5.21 6.18 -7.51
N GLY A 125 -5.88 5.79 -6.43
CA GLY A 125 -5.50 4.69 -5.56
C GLY A 125 -6.74 3.97 -5.02
N HIS A 126 -6.55 2.89 -4.28
CA HIS A 126 -7.66 2.14 -3.70
C HIS A 126 -7.28 1.64 -2.31
N VAL A 127 -8.25 1.64 -1.40
CA VAL A 127 -8.19 0.86 -0.17
C VAL A 127 -9.22 -0.25 -0.25
N PHE A 128 -8.77 -1.49 -0.15
CA PHE A 128 -9.61 -2.67 -0.08
C PHE A 128 -9.79 -3.05 1.39
N VAL A 129 -10.95 -2.75 1.96
CA VAL A 129 -11.33 -3.18 3.30
C VAL A 129 -11.92 -4.58 3.19
N THR A 130 -11.21 -5.59 3.67
CA THR A 130 -11.62 -6.98 3.46
C THR A 130 -12.73 -7.44 4.41
N ASP A 131 -13.48 -8.46 4.00
CA ASP A 131 -14.48 -9.20 4.78
C ASP A 131 -13.98 -10.61 5.19
N SER A 132 -12.72 -10.95 4.88
CA SER A 132 -12.09 -12.20 5.29
C SER A 132 -10.63 -11.98 5.70
N ALA A 133 -10.23 -12.64 6.77
CA ALA A 133 -8.86 -12.57 7.26
C ALA A 133 -7.85 -13.31 6.37
N TRP A 134 -8.29 -14.19 5.46
CA TRP A 134 -7.45 -14.74 4.39
C TRP A 134 -7.50 -13.85 3.16
N THR A 135 -6.83 -12.70 3.23
CA THR A 135 -6.73 -11.76 2.12
C THR A 135 -5.28 -11.38 1.86
N LEU A 136 -4.86 -11.47 0.59
CA LEU A 136 -3.54 -11.07 0.15
C LEU A 136 -3.61 -10.34 -1.19
N LYS A 137 -2.58 -9.53 -1.46
CA LYS A 137 -2.31 -9.04 -2.81
C LYS A 137 -1.34 -9.96 -3.51
N THR A 138 -1.48 -10.04 -4.82
CA THR A 138 -0.48 -10.65 -5.69
C THR A 138 0.79 -9.82 -5.78
N ASP A 139 1.91 -10.52 -5.86
CA ASP A 139 3.24 -9.95 -6.11
C ASP A 139 3.47 -9.62 -7.61
N SER A 140 4.70 -9.25 -7.97
CA SER A 140 5.09 -8.95 -9.36
C SER A 140 4.93 -10.12 -10.32
N ASP A 141 4.95 -11.36 -9.81
CA ASP A 141 4.76 -12.58 -10.58
C ASP A 141 3.28 -12.98 -10.63
N GLY A 142 2.39 -12.15 -10.08
CA GLY A 142 0.96 -12.37 -10.05
C GLY A 142 0.55 -13.45 -9.05
N ILE A 143 1.37 -13.74 -8.05
CA ILE A 143 1.16 -14.84 -7.11
C ILE A 143 0.74 -14.30 -5.74
N ALA A 144 -0.32 -14.89 -5.17
CA ALA A 144 -0.72 -14.70 -3.78
C ALA A 144 -0.59 -16.05 -3.06
N ARG A 145 0.21 -16.11 -1.98
CA ARG A 145 0.53 -17.35 -1.27
C ARG A 145 -0.14 -17.36 0.10
N PHE A 146 -1.16 -18.19 0.26
CA PHE A 146 -1.85 -18.35 1.53
C PHE A 146 -1.24 -19.52 2.32
N ALA A 147 -1.02 -19.29 3.61
CA ALA A 147 -0.68 -20.33 4.57
C ALA A 147 -1.85 -20.49 5.55
N SER A 148 -1.97 -21.69 6.14
CA SER A 148 -2.95 -21.98 7.19
C SER A 148 -4.39 -21.63 6.80
N VAL A 149 -4.77 -21.93 5.56
CA VAL A 149 -6.18 -21.92 5.14
C VAL A 149 -6.80 -23.23 5.65
N PRO A 150 -7.93 -23.20 6.38
CA PRO A 150 -8.63 -24.40 6.82
C PRO A 150 -8.97 -25.33 5.65
N ASP A 151 -8.75 -26.63 5.85
CA ASP A 151 -9.10 -27.67 4.88
C ASP A 151 -10.62 -27.72 4.65
N GLY A 152 -11.01 -28.15 3.44
CA GLY A 152 -12.39 -28.34 3.02
C GLY A 152 -12.87 -27.28 2.03
N ALA A 153 -14.20 -27.17 1.92
CA ALA A 153 -14.84 -26.28 0.97
C ALA A 153 -14.53 -24.81 1.28
N ALA A 154 -14.19 -24.05 0.25
CA ALA A 154 -13.92 -22.63 0.31
C ALA A 154 -14.44 -21.92 -0.95
N GLN A 155 -14.48 -20.59 -0.89
CA GLN A 155 -14.69 -19.74 -2.06
C GLN A 155 -13.54 -18.76 -2.21
N VAL A 156 -13.25 -18.35 -3.44
CA VAL A 156 -12.25 -17.34 -3.76
C VAL A 156 -12.94 -16.17 -4.46
N ARG A 157 -12.72 -14.95 -3.97
CA ARG A 157 -13.02 -13.69 -4.67
C ARG A 157 -11.70 -13.10 -5.14
N VAL A 158 -11.69 -12.63 -6.39
CA VAL A 158 -10.58 -11.85 -6.93
C VAL A 158 -11.12 -10.47 -7.29
N TRP A 159 -10.37 -9.44 -6.91
CA TRP A 159 -10.63 -8.06 -7.26
C TRP A 159 -9.36 -7.41 -7.79
N HIS A 160 -9.49 -6.55 -8.79
CA HIS A 160 -8.39 -5.73 -9.27
C HIS A 160 -8.91 -4.35 -9.69
N ALA A 161 -8.11 -3.30 -9.43
CA ALA A 161 -8.47 -1.89 -9.61
C ALA A 161 -8.90 -1.51 -11.04
N GLU A 162 -8.47 -2.27 -12.04
CA GLU A 162 -8.82 -2.02 -13.45
C GLU A 162 -10.00 -2.86 -13.96
N GLN A 163 -10.57 -3.73 -13.12
CA GLN A 163 -11.78 -4.48 -13.49
C GLN A 163 -13.00 -3.56 -13.48
N LEU A 164 -13.77 -3.64 -14.56
CA LEU A 164 -15.03 -2.90 -14.70
C LEU A 164 -16.20 -3.61 -14.01
N VAL A 165 -16.11 -4.93 -13.89
CA VAL A 165 -17.17 -5.78 -13.34
C VAL A 165 -16.54 -6.77 -12.37
N ASP A 166 -17.16 -6.92 -11.20
CA ASP A 166 -16.74 -7.91 -10.20
C ASP A 166 -16.86 -9.32 -10.77
N LEU A 167 -15.84 -10.14 -10.52
CA LEU A 167 -15.88 -11.55 -10.86
C LEU A 167 -16.76 -12.32 -9.85
N PRO A 168 -17.51 -13.33 -10.30
CA PRO A 168 -18.21 -14.21 -9.38
C PRO A 168 -17.20 -14.93 -8.49
N ARG A 169 -17.62 -15.27 -7.26
CA ARG A 169 -16.81 -16.10 -6.38
C ARG A 169 -16.65 -17.49 -7.00
N LYS A 170 -15.42 -18.00 -7.01
CA LYS A 170 -15.08 -19.32 -7.51
C LYS A 170 -15.04 -20.31 -6.35
N ALA A 171 -15.65 -21.49 -6.49
CA ALA A 171 -15.51 -22.56 -5.51
C ALA A 171 -14.07 -23.12 -5.53
N LEU A 172 -13.53 -23.40 -4.35
CA LEU A 172 -12.22 -24.02 -4.14
C LEU A 172 -12.37 -25.13 -3.09
N ASN A 173 -11.68 -26.25 -3.24
CA ASN A 173 -11.56 -27.24 -2.17
C ASN A 173 -10.11 -27.24 -1.67
N VAL A 174 -9.93 -26.83 -0.42
CA VAL A 174 -8.62 -26.81 0.24
C VAL A 174 -8.35 -28.22 0.75
N VAL A 175 -7.17 -28.75 0.45
CA VAL A 175 -6.73 -30.09 0.85
C VAL A 175 -5.37 -29.99 1.53
N PRO A 176 -4.98 -30.98 2.33
CA PRO A 176 -3.63 -31.05 2.87
C PRO A 176 -2.57 -30.97 1.76
N GLY A 177 -1.70 -29.96 1.84
CA GLY A 177 -0.62 -29.70 0.88
C GLY A 177 -0.89 -28.50 -0.05
N PRO A 178 0.00 -28.27 -1.04
CA PRO A 178 -0.13 -27.12 -1.94
C PRO A 178 -1.34 -27.27 -2.87
N VAL A 179 -2.25 -26.29 -2.81
CA VAL A 179 -3.31 -26.11 -3.80
C VAL A 179 -2.93 -24.98 -4.73
N LEU A 180 -2.88 -25.26 -6.03
CA LEU A 180 -2.60 -24.26 -7.07
C LEU A 180 -3.90 -23.94 -7.80
N ASP A 181 -4.22 -22.65 -7.88
CA ASP A 181 -5.33 -22.16 -8.69
C ASP A 181 -4.92 -20.97 -9.55
N THR A 182 -5.45 -20.91 -10.76
CA THR A 182 -5.21 -19.81 -11.71
C THR A 182 -6.52 -19.14 -12.07
N VAL A 183 -6.51 -17.81 -12.04
CA VAL A 183 -7.61 -16.96 -12.52
C VAL A 183 -7.04 -16.04 -13.60
N GLN A 184 -7.73 -16.04 -14.75
CA GLN A 184 -7.51 -15.13 -15.86
C GLN A 184 -8.45 -13.95 -15.72
N LEU A 185 -7.92 -12.73 -15.65
CA LEU A 185 -8.71 -11.51 -15.66
C LEU A 185 -8.97 -11.07 -17.10
N SER A 186 -10.07 -10.36 -17.33
CA SER A 186 -10.39 -9.75 -18.63
C SER A 186 -9.64 -8.44 -18.92
N VAL A 187 -8.90 -7.94 -17.92
CA VAL A 187 -8.17 -6.66 -17.99
C VAL A 187 -6.75 -6.88 -18.45
N VAL A 188 -6.11 -5.83 -18.96
CA VAL A 188 -4.65 -5.72 -19.09
C VAL A 188 -4.22 -4.56 -18.20
N PRO A 189 -3.75 -4.85 -16.97
CA PRO A 189 -3.36 -3.81 -16.03
C PRO A 189 -2.33 -2.88 -16.63
N ARG A 190 -2.53 -1.57 -16.48
CA ARG A 190 -1.51 -0.61 -16.89
C ARG A 190 -0.32 -0.76 -15.96
N VAL A 191 0.84 -1.12 -16.49
CA VAL A 191 2.07 -1.26 -15.71
C VAL A 191 2.39 0.09 -15.04
N ARG A 192 2.15 0.17 -13.73
CA ARG A 192 2.54 1.34 -12.94
C ARG A 192 4.03 1.19 -12.65
N ARG A 193 4.87 1.99 -13.32
CA ARG A 193 6.29 2.06 -12.96
C ARG A 193 6.41 2.45 -11.49
N ALA A 194 7.12 1.62 -10.72
CA ALA A 194 7.48 1.95 -9.36
C ALA A 194 8.15 3.34 -9.33
N PRO A 195 7.90 4.16 -8.29
CA PRO A 195 8.69 5.35 -8.08
C PRO A 195 10.17 4.93 -8.04
N PRO A 196 11.09 5.64 -8.71
CA PRO A 196 12.50 5.34 -8.59
C PRO A 196 12.89 5.41 -7.11
N ALA A 197 13.67 4.42 -6.66
CA ALA A 197 14.23 4.39 -5.32
C ALA A 197 14.90 5.73 -5.03
N ALA A 198 14.75 6.24 -3.81
CA ALA A 198 15.51 7.40 -3.38
C ALA A 198 17.00 7.11 -3.61
N PRO A 199 17.78 8.07 -4.13
CA PRO A 199 19.21 7.87 -4.29
C PRO A 199 19.78 7.50 -2.92
N VAL A 200 20.46 6.36 -2.86
CA VAL A 200 21.25 5.97 -1.69
C VAL A 200 22.34 7.03 -1.58
N GLY A 201 22.17 7.98 -0.66
CA GLY A 201 23.24 8.91 -0.29
C GLY A 201 24.47 8.09 0.14
N PRO A 202 25.69 8.61 -0.03
CA PRO A 202 26.91 7.87 0.28
C PRO A 202 26.82 7.37 1.73
N GLY A 203 26.67 6.05 1.86
CA GLY A 203 26.51 5.40 3.15
C GLY A 203 27.76 5.59 3.97
N ASN A 204 27.62 6.20 5.15
CA ASN A 204 28.58 5.99 6.23
C ASN A 204 28.51 4.51 6.62
N THR A 205 29.47 3.72 6.16
CA THR A 205 29.75 2.38 6.67
C THR A 205 30.11 2.47 8.16
N PRO A 206 29.37 1.80 9.06
CA PRO A 206 29.80 1.60 10.43
C PRO A 206 30.70 0.35 10.50
N GLY A 207 31.92 0.50 11.00
CA GLY A 207 32.69 -0.60 11.61
C GLY A 207 33.97 -1.03 10.90
N GLY A 208 35.11 -0.56 11.43
CA GLY A 208 36.44 -1.16 11.34
C GLY A 208 37.21 -0.86 12.64
N PRO A 209 38.05 -1.76 13.16
CA PRO A 209 38.28 -1.92 14.60
C PRO A 209 39.31 -0.95 15.21
N MET A 210 39.19 -0.82 16.53
CA MET A 210 40.03 -0.05 17.46
C MET A 210 41.53 -0.29 17.26
N GLY A 211 42.29 0.80 17.18
CA GLY A 211 43.75 0.83 17.25
C GLY A 211 44.22 2.07 18.02
N SER A 212 45.10 1.83 18.98
CA SER A 212 45.65 2.66 20.06
C SER A 212 46.23 4.05 19.74
N TYR A 213 46.02 4.95 20.72
CA TYR A 213 46.72 6.17 21.17
C TYR A 213 47.90 6.75 20.36
N SER A 214 47.85 8.07 20.11
CA SER A 214 48.92 9.01 20.51
C SER A 214 48.48 10.49 20.44
N LEU A 215 48.97 11.27 21.40
CA LEU A 215 48.68 12.68 21.67
C LEU A 215 49.48 13.66 20.79
N ALA A 216 48.79 14.70 20.30
CA ALA A 216 49.22 16.10 20.07
C ALA A 216 50.31 16.41 18.99
N PRO A 217 50.46 17.68 18.52
CA PRO A 217 49.81 18.92 18.94
C PRO A 217 49.16 19.77 17.83
N VAL A 218 48.37 20.74 18.32
CA VAL A 218 47.83 21.92 17.65
C VAL A 218 48.92 22.71 16.92
N SER A 219 48.65 23.13 15.68
CA SER A 219 49.37 24.22 15.02
C SER A 219 48.37 25.24 14.51
N ALA A 220 48.61 26.48 14.93
CA ALA A 220 47.81 27.67 14.67
C ALA A 220 48.29 28.42 13.42
N HIS A 221 47.45 29.38 13.01
CA HIS A 221 47.70 30.60 12.22
C HIS A 221 47.13 30.65 10.78
N PRO A 222 46.84 31.85 10.24
CA PRO A 222 46.26 33.03 10.90
C PRO A 222 45.12 33.68 10.09
N ALA A 223 44.41 34.60 10.75
CA ALA A 223 43.41 35.49 10.17
C ALA A 223 44.04 36.50 9.19
N HIS A 224 43.41 36.67 8.03
CA HIS A 224 43.69 37.78 7.11
C HIS A 224 43.00 39.06 7.60
N GLN A 225 43.81 40.09 7.83
CA GLN A 225 43.39 41.46 8.05
C GLN A 225 43.04 42.12 6.71
N HIS A 226 41.90 42.83 6.67
CA HIS A 226 41.58 43.82 5.64
C HIS A 226 42.06 45.21 6.09
N PRO A 227 42.78 45.98 5.26
CA PRO A 227 42.94 47.41 5.48
C PRO A 227 41.76 48.17 4.84
N GLY A 228 41.18 49.06 5.64
CA GLY A 228 40.23 50.07 5.16
C GLY A 228 40.94 51.26 4.53
N SER A 229 40.18 51.99 3.72
CA SER A 229 40.33 53.41 3.42
C SER A 229 38.93 53.98 3.28
#